data_AF-A0A2N3YGY2-F1
#
_entry.id   AF-A0A2N3YGY2-F1
#
_cell.length_a   1.000
_cell.length_b   1.000
_cell.length_c   1.000
_cell.angle_alpha   90.00
_cell.angle_beta   90.00
_cell.angle_gamma   90.00
#
_symmetry.space_group_name_H-M   'P 1'
#
loop_
_entity.id
_entity.type
_entity.pdbx_description
1 polymer ?
#
loop_
_entity_poly.entity_id
_entity_poly.type
_entity_poly.pdbx_seq_one_letter_code
_entity_poly.pdbx_strand_id
1 'polypeptide(L)'
;MTALTISSSPADAEAVEAVANHHALMSGELALLVADLLHTAGGEAPTARDRLVAWARESLVPHALAEERSLYPAASGMAEGRLLVDAMLAEHVAIVAVVDEVERATTPVGAAASGRALQALFAVHLAKENDQLLPLLATSPEHSLADLLAGMHELLGGHDGHGHGHSEQSEPAPGHGGSGCACGTVDPPGHPELDVRVIPHAIRHATIFGALDAVAPGSGLEIVADHDPVPLLDQVQRRTPGRFGVTYLERGPVDFRVRFIARA
;
A
#
# COMPACT_ATOMS: atom_id res chain seq x y z
N MET A 1 -3.26 -17.48 4.53
CA MET A 1 -1.98 -18.18 4.33
C MET A 1 -1.01 -17.15 3.80
N THR A 2 -0.14 -16.60 4.64
CA THR A 2 0.90 -15.67 4.17
C THR A 2 1.95 -16.52 3.47
N ALA A 3 1.88 -16.57 2.14
CA ALA A 3 2.88 -17.25 1.35
C ALA A 3 4.23 -16.56 1.59
N LEU A 4 5.22 -17.30 2.06
CA LEU A 4 6.59 -16.82 2.13
C LEU A 4 7.05 -16.64 0.67
N THR A 5 7.09 -15.41 0.17
CA THR A 5 7.57 -15.14 -1.20
C THR A 5 9.06 -15.44 -1.25
N ILE A 6 9.43 -16.58 -1.83
CA ILE A 6 10.83 -16.94 -2.08
C ILE A 6 11.24 -16.23 -3.36
N SER A 7 12.01 -15.15 -3.29
CA SER A 7 12.51 -14.48 -4.51
C SER A 7 13.72 -15.20 -5.11
N SER A 8 13.89 -15.09 -6.43
CA SER A 8 15.06 -15.54 -7.19
C SER A 8 16.32 -14.74 -6.85
N SER A 9 16.16 -13.47 -6.46
CA SER A 9 17.25 -12.59 -6.06
C SER A 9 16.84 -11.55 -5.00
N PRO A 10 17.81 -10.92 -4.30
CA PRO A 10 17.53 -9.77 -3.43
C PRO A 10 16.91 -8.59 -4.17
N ALA A 11 17.38 -8.32 -5.41
CA ALA A 11 16.83 -7.26 -6.25
C ALA A 11 15.35 -7.51 -6.60
N ASP A 12 14.97 -8.76 -6.87
CA ASP A 12 13.57 -9.11 -7.12
C ASP A 12 12.70 -8.94 -5.87
N ALA A 13 13.22 -9.25 -4.68
CA ALA A 13 12.51 -8.99 -3.42
C ALA A 13 12.27 -7.50 -3.19
N GLU A 14 13.30 -6.67 -3.38
CA GLU A 14 13.18 -5.21 -3.28
C GLU A 14 12.16 -4.67 -4.31
N ALA A 15 12.15 -5.24 -5.51
CA ALA A 15 11.22 -4.84 -6.56
C ALA A 15 9.76 -5.23 -6.23
N VAL A 16 9.51 -6.41 -5.66
CA VAL A 16 8.18 -6.78 -5.13
C VAL A 16 7.73 -5.77 -4.07
N GLU A 17 8.59 -5.43 -3.12
CA GLU A 17 8.26 -4.47 -2.05
C GLU A 17 7.97 -3.08 -2.61
N ALA A 18 8.76 -2.61 -3.57
CA ALA A 18 8.57 -1.31 -4.21
C ALA A 18 7.21 -1.22 -4.92
N VAL A 19 6.84 -2.24 -5.69
CA VAL A 19 5.55 -2.31 -6.38
C VAL A 19 4.40 -2.39 -5.38
N ALA A 20 4.51 -3.25 -4.36
CA ALA A 20 3.47 -3.37 -3.33
C ALA A 20 3.25 -2.04 -2.58
N ASN A 21 4.31 -1.28 -2.31
CA ASN A 21 4.20 0.04 -1.71
C ASN A 21 3.54 1.06 -2.66
N HIS A 22 3.91 1.05 -3.94
CA HIS A 22 3.25 1.88 -4.95
C HIS A 22 1.74 1.60 -5.04
N HIS A 23 1.36 0.32 -5.05
CA HIS A 23 -0.04 -0.12 -5.04
C HIS A 23 -0.80 0.35 -3.81
N ALA A 24 -0.16 0.31 -2.64
CA ALA A 24 -0.75 0.82 -1.40
C ALA A 24 -1.00 2.34 -1.47
N LEU A 25 -0.07 3.10 -2.04
CA LEU A 25 -0.23 4.55 -2.24
C LEU A 25 -1.42 4.86 -3.17
N MET A 26 -1.48 4.21 -4.34
CA MET A 26 -2.60 4.37 -5.28
C MET A 26 -3.95 3.99 -4.66
N SER A 27 -4.00 2.87 -3.93
CA SER A 27 -5.23 2.43 -3.25
C SER A 27 -5.66 3.44 -2.18
N GLY A 28 -4.71 4.06 -1.48
CA GLY A 28 -4.98 5.10 -0.48
C GLY A 28 -5.53 6.37 -1.12
N GLU A 29 -4.92 6.82 -2.22
CA GLU A 29 -5.38 8.00 -2.95
C GLU A 29 -6.78 7.82 -3.54
N LEU A 30 -7.05 6.67 -4.18
CA LEU A 30 -8.38 6.31 -4.65
C LEU A 30 -9.40 6.31 -3.51
N ALA A 31 -9.05 5.80 -2.33
CA ALA A 31 -9.93 5.79 -1.18
C ALA A 31 -10.33 7.20 -0.72
N LEU A 32 -9.38 8.15 -0.73
CA LEU A 32 -9.64 9.55 -0.38
C LEU A 32 -10.52 10.24 -1.42
N LEU A 33 -10.25 10.03 -2.72
CA LEU A 33 -11.06 10.59 -3.81
C LEU A 33 -12.51 10.07 -3.78
N VAL A 34 -12.69 8.77 -3.53
CA VAL A 34 -14.03 8.18 -3.40
C VAL A 34 -14.74 8.64 -2.13
N ALA A 35 -14.02 8.83 -1.01
CA ALA A 35 -14.60 9.39 0.21
C ALA A 35 -15.09 10.83 0.01
N ASP A 36 -14.32 11.67 -0.70
CA ASP A 36 -14.71 13.04 -1.07
C ASP A 36 -15.97 13.03 -1.95
N LEU A 37 -16.02 12.12 -2.93
CA LEU A 37 -17.18 11.94 -3.80
C LEU A 37 -18.44 11.49 -3.03
N LEU A 38 -18.30 10.60 -2.05
CA LEU A 38 -19.39 10.17 -1.18
C LEU A 38 -19.87 11.30 -0.26
N HIS A 39 -18.96 12.11 0.27
CA HIS A 39 -19.30 13.22 1.17
C HIS A 39 -20.06 14.34 0.44
N THR A 40 -19.66 14.62 -0.80
CA THR A 40 -20.28 15.64 -1.67
C THR A 40 -21.54 15.15 -2.39
N ALA A 41 -21.89 13.86 -2.28
CA ALA A 41 -23.07 13.27 -2.92
C ALA A 41 -24.42 13.92 -2.51
N GLY A 42 -24.44 14.64 -1.37
CA GLY A 42 -25.58 15.43 -0.91
C GLY A 42 -25.61 16.90 -1.38
N GLY A 43 -24.62 17.35 -2.16
CA GLY A 43 -24.41 18.75 -2.55
C GLY A 43 -23.64 18.93 -3.87
N GLU A 44 -22.74 19.91 -3.96
CA GLU A 44 -21.95 20.21 -5.18
C GLU A 44 -20.91 19.12 -5.49
N ALA A 45 -21.34 18.07 -6.18
CA ALA A 45 -20.50 16.94 -6.60
C ALA A 45 -19.60 17.10 -7.86
N PRO A 46 -19.77 18.09 -8.78
CA PRO A 46 -18.98 18.12 -10.02
C PRO A 46 -17.46 18.12 -9.79
N THR A 47 -16.97 18.91 -8.84
CA THR A 47 -15.53 19.06 -8.57
C THR A 47 -14.89 17.77 -8.04
N ALA A 48 -15.57 17.04 -7.15
CA ALA A 48 -15.03 15.79 -6.59
C ALA A 48 -14.98 14.68 -7.64
N ARG A 49 -16.02 14.59 -8.50
CA ARG A 49 -16.05 13.65 -9.62
C ARG A 49 -14.92 13.93 -10.59
N ASP A 50 -14.73 15.18 -11.00
CA ASP A 50 -13.74 15.56 -11.99
C ASP A 50 -12.31 15.28 -11.50
N ARG A 51 -12.04 15.44 -10.19
CA ARG A 51 -10.76 15.05 -9.57
C ARG A 51 -10.52 13.54 -9.62
N LEU A 52 -11.53 12.73 -9.30
CA LEU A 52 -11.41 11.26 -9.39
C LEU A 52 -11.15 10.81 -10.84
N VAL A 53 -11.86 11.40 -11.80
CA VAL A 53 -11.67 11.08 -13.22
C VAL A 53 -10.28 11.49 -13.70
N ALA A 54 -9.84 12.71 -13.38
CA ALA A 54 -8.49 13.17 -13.72
C ALA A 54 -7.42 12.23 -13.17
N TRP A 55 -7.45 11.93 -11.87
CA TRP A 55 -6.50 10.97 -11.26
C TRP A 55 -6.56 9.59 -11.94
N ALA A 56 -7.76 9.09 -12.24
CA ALA A 56 -7.88 7.78 -12.89
C ALA A 56 -7.26 7.77 -14.30
N ARG A 57 -7.39 8.85 -15.07
CA ARG A 57 -6.84 8.96 -16.43
C ARG A 57 -5.34 9.25 -16.44
N GLU A 58 -4.82 9.96 -15.44
CA GLU A 58 -3.43 10.41 -15.37
C GLU A 58 -2.53 9.44 -14.60
N SER A 59 -3.09 8.66 -13.67
CA SER A 59 -2.34 7.74 -12.81
C SER A 59 -2.78 6.28 -13.00
N LEU A 60 -4.04 5.95 -12.70
CA LEU A 60 -4.51 4.55 -12.67
C LEU A 60 -4.42 3.86 -14.05
N VAL A 61 -4.95 4.48 -15.10
CA VAL A 61 -4.96 3.90 -16.44
C VAL A 61 -3.54 3.79 -17.02
N PRO A 62 -2.67 4.82 -16.93
CA PRO A 62 -1.28 4.70 -17.36
C PRO A 62 -0.50 3.62 -16.61
N HIS A 63 -0.75 3.44 -15.30
CA HIS A 63 -0.19 2.37 -14.49
C HIS A 63 -0.59 0.98 -15.02
N ALA A 64 -1.89 0.73 -15.17
CA ALA A 64 -2.41 -0.52 -15.74
C ALA A 64 -1.81 -0.84 -17.12
N LEU A 65 -1.70 0.16 -18.01
CA LEU A 65 -1.08 -0.01 -19.32
C LEU A 65 0.44 -0.27 -19.24
N ALA A 66 1.12 0.21 -18.20
CA ALA A 66 2.54 -0.04 -18.00
C ALA A 66 2.79 -1.51 -17.61
N GLU A 67 1.94 -2.09 -16.76
CA GLU A 67 1.97 -3.52 -16.43
C GLU A 67 1.72 -4.40 -17.66
N GLU A 68 0.73 -4.03 -18.49
CA GLU A 68 0.41 -4.74 -19.74
C GLU A 68 1.59 -4.80 -20.71
N ARG A 69 2.44 -3.77 -20.72
CA ARG A 69 3.64 -3.72 -21.56
C ARG A 69 4.83 -4.46 -20.95
N SER A 70 4.86 -4.65 -19.63
CA SER A 70 6.05 -5.12 -18.90
C SER A 70 5.84 -6.48 -18.24
N LEU A 71 5.05 -6.52 -17.16
CA LEU A 71 4.85 -7.71 -16.32
C LEU A 71 4.03 -8.79 -17.03
N TYR A 72 2.97 -8.40 -17.73
CA TYR A 72 1.98 -9.36 -18.24
C TYR A 72 2.52 -10.24 -19.37
N PRO A 73 3.34 -9.76 -20.32
CA PRO A 73 3.97 -10.61 -21.32
C PRO A 73 4.78 -11.75 -20.71
N ALA A 74 5.58 -11.47 -19.69
CA ALA A 74 6.37 -12.45 -18.95
C ALA A 74 5.46 -13.49 -18.27
N ALA A 75 4.50 -13.03 -17.47
CA ALA A 75 3.61 -13.93 -16.73
C ALA A 75 2.69 -14.77 -17.66
N SER A 76 2.28 -14.22 -18.81
CA SER A 76 1.44 -14.93 -19.78
C SER A 76 2.17 -16.08 -20.50
N GLY A 77 3.50 -15.99 -20.57
CA GLY A 77 4.36 -17.06 -21.08
C GLY A 77 4.47 -18.25 -20.13
N MET A 78 4.11 -18.08 -18.85
CA MET A 78 4.13 -19.11 -17.83
C MET A 78 2.78 -19.85 -17.77
N ALA A 79 2.80 -21.16 -17.60
CA ALA A 79 1.58 -21.97 -17.58
C ALA A 79 0.64 -21.58 -16.42
N GLU A 80 1.22 -21.28 -15.26
CA GLU A 80 0.55 -20.84 -14.04
C GLU A 80 -0.01 -19.42 -14.16
N GLY A 81 0.64 -18.55 -14.92
CA GLY A 81 0.28 -17.13 -15.04
C GLY A 81 -0.71 -16.81 -16.16
N ARG A 82 -0.80 -17.66 -17.19
CA ARG A 82 -1.59 -17.36 -18.41
C ARG A 82 -3.06 -17.00 -18.14
N LEU A 83 -3.79 -17.86 -17.42
CA LEU A 83 -5.21 -17.61 -17.14
C LEU A 83 -5.42 -16.45 -16.17
N LEU A 84 -4.46 -16.19 -15.28
CA LEU A 84 -4.49 -15.04 -14.39
C LEU A 84 -4.36 -13.75 -15.20
N VAL A 85 -3.38 -13.67 -16.12
CA VAL A 85 -3.19 -12.50 -16.98
C VAL A 85 -4.40 -12.26 -17.88
N ASP A 86 -5.00 -13.29 -18.47
CA ASP A 86 -6.23 -13.15 -19.25
C ASP A 86 -7.38 -12.52 -18.43
N ALA A 87 -7.52 -12.92 -17.16
CA ALA A 87 -8.49 -12.35 -16.23
C ALA A 87 -8.14 -10.91 -15.83
N MET A 88 -6.86 -10.61 -15.60
CA MET A 88 -6.38 -9.26 -15.23
C MET A 88 -6.60 -8.26 -16.38
N LEU A 89 -6.35 -8.66 -17.63
CA LEU A 89 -6.65 -7.84 -18.82
C LEU A 89 -8.15 -7.54 -18.95
N ALA A 90 -9.00 -8.53 -18.69
CA ALA A 90 -10.45 -8.31 -18.67
C ALA A 90 -10.87 -7.35 -17.53
N GLU A 91 -10.20 -7.42 -16.38
CA GLU A 91 -10.42 -6.48 -15.28
C GLU A 91 -9.92 -5.06 -15.61
N HIS A 92 -8.82 -4.87 -16.32
CA HIS A 92 -8.40 -3.55 -16.82
C HIS A 92 -9.46 -2.92 -17.71
N VAL A 93 -10.06 -3.69 -18.62
CA VAL A 93 -11.19 -3.23 -19.45
C VAL A 93 -12.37 -2.81 -18.56
N ALA A 94 -12.69 -3.59 -17.53
CA ALA A 94 -13.75 -3.26 -16.58
C ALA A 94 -13.44 -2.01 -15.74
N ILE A 95 -12.19 -1.83 -15.29
CA ILE A 95 -11.72 -0.65 -14.56
C ILE A 95 -11.91 0.60 -15.44
N VAL A 96 -11.44 0.56 -16.68
CA VAL A 96 -11.61 1.68 -17.63
C VAL A 96 -13.10 1.97 -17.85
N ALA A 97 -13.94 0.94 -18.02
CA ALA A 97 -15.38 1.10 -18.18
C ALA A 97 -16.04 1.77 -16.95
N VAL A 98 -15.63 1.44 -15.72
CA VAL A 98 -16.15 2.07 -14.52
C VAL A 98 -15.66 3.52 -14.38
N VAL A 99 -14.41 3.83 -14.76
CA VAL A 99 -13.93 5.23 -14.82
C VAL A 99 -14.80 6.05 -15.79
N ASP A 100 -15.08 5.47 -16.95
CA ASP A 100 -15.99 5.97 -17.97
C ASP A 100 -17.43 6.18 -17.44
N GLU A 101 -17.91 5.34 -16.53
CA GLU A 101 -19.21 5.50 -15.84
C GLU A 101 -19.18 6.64 -14.82
N VAL A 102 -18.12 6.76 -14.02
CA VAL A 102 -17.94 7.89 -13.09
C VAL A 102 -18.00 9.21 -13.85
N GLU A 103 -17.29 9.32 -14.97
CA GLU A 103 -17.25 10.51 -15.82
C GLU A 103 -18.63 10.88 -16.38
N ARG A 104 -19.37 9.88 -16.88
CA ARG A 104 -20.68 10.08 -17.51
C ARG A 104 -21.84 10.16 -16.51
N ALA A 105 -21.59 9.95 -15.22
CA ALA A 105 -22.62 10.00 -14.21
C ALA A 105 -23.31 11.37 -14.18
N THR A 106 -24.64 11.35 -14.33
CA THR A 106 -25.49 12.55 -14.37
C THR A 106 -25.99 12.97 -12.99
N THR A 107 -25.79 12.13 -11.98
CA THR A 107 -26.19 12.41 -10.59
C THR A 107 -25.01 12.21 -9.63
N PRO A 108 -24.94 12.99 -8.54
CA PRO A 108 -23.94 12.82 -7.49
C PRO A 108 -23.90 11.40 -6.91
N VAL A 109 -25.08 10.83 -6.66
CA VAL A 109 -25.23 9.47 -6.12
C VAL A 109 -24.73 8.42 -7.13
N GLY A 110 -25.02 8.60 -8.42
CA GLY A 110 -24.51 7.73 -9.47
C GLY A 110 -22.98 7.75 -9.55
N ALA A 111 -22.38 8.96 -9.52
CA ALA A 111 -20.93 9.11 -9.52
C ALA A 111 -20.29 8.42 -8.31
N ALA A 112 -20.87 8.61 -7.12
CA ALA A 112 -20.38 7.99 -5.89
C ALA A 112 -20.51 6.45 -5.91
N ALA A 113 -21.60 5.92 -6.48
CA ALA A 113 -21.79 4.48 -6.64
C ALA A 113 -20.74 3.87 -7.58
N SER A 114 -20.51 4.47 -8.76
CA SER A 114 -19.47 4.03 -9.69
C SER A 114 -18.06 4.20 -9.09
N GLY A 115 -17.80 5.27 -8.35
CA GLY A 115 -16.53 5.47 -7.63
C GLY A 115 -16.27 4.38 -6.59
N ARG A 116 -17.30 3.98 -5.83
CA ARG A 116 -17.17 2.86 -4.88
C ARG A 116 -16.99 1.52 -5.59
N ALA A 117 -17.63 1.32 -6.75
CA ALA A 117 -17.42 0.13 -7.58
C ALA A 117 -15.97 0.06 -8.09
N LEU A 118 -15.41 1.18 -8.57
CA LEU A 118 -14.02 1.29 -8.98
C LEU A 118 -13.07 0.91 -7.84
N GLN A 119 -13.31 1.44 -6.64
CA GLN A 119 -12.50 1.12 -5.46
C GLN A 119 -12.53 -0.36 -5.10
N ALA A 120 -13.69 -1.01 -5.17
CA ALA A 120 -13.81 -2.44 -4.88
C ALA A 120 -13.12 -3.29 -5.95
N LEU A 121 -13.29 -2.94 -7.23
CA LEU A 121 -12.66 -3.63 -8.36
C LEU A 121 -11.13 -3.49 -8.29
N PHE A 122 -10.61 -2.30 -8.02
CA PHE A 122 -9.17 -2.08 -7.89
C PHE A 122 -8.58 -2.82 -6.69
N ALA A 123 -9.28 -2.90 -5.55
CA ALA A 123 -8.80 -3.65 -4.40
C ALA A 123 -8.63 -5.15 -4.69
N VAL A 124 -9.58 -5.77 -5.41
CA VAL A 124 -9.46 -7.18 -5.78
C VAL A 124 -8.42 -7.38 -6.89
N HIS A 125 -8.23 -6.40 -7.76
CA HIS A 125 -7.18 -6.39 -8.78
C HIS A 125 -5.79 -6.41 -8.13
N LEU A 126 -5.53 -5.46 -7.22
CA LEU A 126 -4.27 -5.39 -6.48
C LEU A 126 -3.98 -6.65 -5.66
N ALA A 127 -4.99 -7.31 -5.10
CA ALA A 127 -4.80 -8.56 -4.37
C ALA A 127 -4.26 -9.68 -5.28
N LYS A 128 -4.78 -9.80 -6.49
CA LYS A 128 -4.28 -10.80 -7.46
C LYS A 128 -2.86 -10.48 -7.90
N GLU A 129 -2.57 -9.21 -8.13
CA GLU A 129 -1.23 -8.81 -8.52
C GLU A 129 -0.21 -9.03 -7.41
N ASN A 130 -0.47 -8.50 -6.22
CA ASN A 130 0.45 -8.55 -5.09
C ASN A 130 0.64 -9.97 -4.54
N ASP A 131 -0.44 -10.76 -4.48
CA ASP A 131 -0.38 -12.06 -3.81
C ASP A 131 -0.13 -13.23 -4.78
N GLN A 132 -0.30 -13.02 -6.10
CA GLN A 132 -0.17 -14.09 -7.10
C GLN A 132 0.80 -13.72 -8.22
N LEU A 133 0.61 -12.59 -8.91
CA LEU A 133 1.42 -12.23 -10.07
C LEU A 133 2.88 -11.89 -9.70
N LEU A 134 3.07 -11.00 -8.71
CA LEU A 134 4.42 -10.60 -8.29
C LEU A 134 5.21 -11.77 -7.69
N PRO A 135 4.67 -12.63 -6.80
CA PRO A 135 5.37 -13.82 -6.33
C PRO A 135 5.69 -14.80 -7.46
N LEU A 136 4.79 -14.98 -8.43
CA LEU A 136 5.03 -15.85 -9.58
C LEU A 136 6.25 -15.37 -10.39
N LEU A 137 6.32 -14.06 -10.68
CA LEU A 137 7.44 -13.49 -11.42
C LEU A 137 8.72 -13.47 -10.58
N ALA A 138 8.63 -13.12 -9.29
CA ALA A 138 9.78 -13.07 -8.39
C ALA A 138 10.37 -14.44 -8.07
N THR A 139 9.61 -15.54 -8.22
CA THR A 139 10.12 -16.91 -8.03
C THR A 139 10.66 -17.54 -9.32
N SER A 140 10.45 -16.89 -10.47
CA SER A 140 10.81 -17.41 -11.78
C SER A 140 12.33 -17.36 -12.00
N PRO A 141 12.98 -18.48 -12.37
CA PRO A 141 14.40 -18.46 -12.72
C PRO A 141 14.67 -17.86 -14.12
N GLU A 142 13.62 -17.72 -14.95
CA GLU A 142 13.72 -17.26 -16.35
C GLU A 142 13.53 -15.75 -16.49
N HIS A 143 12.99 -15.09 -15.46
CA HIS A 143 12.56 -13.69 -15.52
C HIS A 143 13.12 -12.96 -14.30
N SER A 144 13.71 -11.78 -14.54
CA SER A 144 14.12 -10.85 -13.49
C SER A 144 13.02 -9.82 -13.33
N LEU A 145 12.32 -9.84 -12.19
CA LEU A 145 11.26 -8.88 -11.90
C LEU A 145 11.83 -7.47 -11.83
N ALA A 146 13.03 -7.31 -11.24
CA ALA A 146 13.72 -6.03 -11.20
C ALA A 146 13.96 -5.46 -12.61
N ASP A 147 14.39 -6.27 -13.58
CA ASP A 147 14.63 -5.82 -14.96
C ASP A 147 13.33 -5.52 -15.71
N LEU A 148 12.27 -6.30 -15.47
CA LEU A 148 10.94 -6.04 -16.05
C LEU A 148 10.38 -4.69 -15.56
N LEU A 149 10.65 -4.33 -14.31
CA LEU A 149 10.20 -3.10 -13.67
C LEU A 149 11.09 -1.88 -13.95
N ALA A 150 12.34 -2.08 -14.42
CA ALA A 150 13.27 -0.99 -14.71
C ALA A 150 12.68 0.03 -15.73
N GLY A 151 11.89 -0.45 -16.69
CA GLY A 151 11.19 0.39 -17.67
C GLY A 151 9.94 1.10 -17.15
N MET A 152 9.42 0.75 -15.97
CA MET A 152 8.27 1.43 -15.35
C MET A 152 8.69 2.63 -14.48
N HIS A 153 9.95 2.70 -14.03
CA HIS A 153 10.44 3.77 -13.16
C HIS A 153 10.55 5.17 -13.80
N GLU A 154 10.54 5.31 -15.13
CA GLU A 154 10.40 6.62 -15.80
C GLU A 154 9.00 7.24 -15.58
N LEU A 155 7.98 6.43 -15.29
CA LEU A 155 6.62 6.90 -14.96
C LEU A 155 6.40 7.13 -13.46
N LEU A 156 7.33 6.67 -12.61
CA LEU A 156 7.23 6.70 -11.15
C LEU A 156 7.97 7.89 -10.50
N GLY A 157 8.30 8.93 -11.28
CA GLY A 157 8.81 10.19 -10.73
C GLY A 157 10.28 10.18 -10.29
N GLY A 158 11.10 9.28 -10.83
CA GLY A 158 12.56 9.36 -10.69
C GLY A 158 13.15 10.48 -11.54
N HIS A 159 13.24 11.70 -11.00
CA HIS A 159 14.08 12.75 -11.58
C HIS A 159 15.56 12.44 -11.29
N ASP A 160 16.18 11.63 -12.13
CA ASP A 160 17.63 11.59 -12.26
C ASP A 160 18.06 12.33 -13.54
N GLY A 161 18.65 13.51 -13.36
CA GLY A 161 19.67 14.00 -14.29
C GLY A 161 19.28 15.12 -15.28
N HIS A 162 18.81 16.27 -14.80
CA HIS A 162 19.06 17.53 -15.50
C HIS A 162 19.77 18.55 -14.62
N GLY A 163 21.09 18.60 -14.79
CA GLY A 163 21.95 19.62 -14.22
C GLY A 163 21.68 20.98 -14.85
N HIS A 164 21.09 21.87 -14.05
CA HIS A 164 21.23 23.30 -14.25
C HIS A 164 21.74 23.92 -12.95
N GLY A 165 23.02 24.25 -12.93
CA GLY A 165 23.63 24.97 -11.84
C GLY A 165 23.20 26.43 -11.84
N HIS A 166 22.94 26.98 -10.66
CA HIS A 166 23.23 28.37 -10.32
C HIS A 166 23.36 28.53 -8.79
N SER A 167 24.59 28.87 -8.38
CA SER A 167 25.02 29.79 -7.32
C SER A 167 24.31 29.85 -5.95
N GLU A 168 25.11 29.48 -4.95
CA GLU A 168 25.24 29.93 -3.56
C GLU A 168 24.42 31.16 -3.09
N GLN A 169 23.67 30.98 -1.98
CA GLN A 169 23.84 31.67 -0.68
C GLN A 169 22.54 31.57 0.14
N SER A 170 22.56 30.92 1.31
CA SER A 170 21.64 31.20 2.44
C SER A 170 22.17 30.56 3.73
N GLU A 171 22.29 31.38 4.77
CA GLU A 171 22.81 31.07 6.11
C GLU A 171 21.89 30.15 6.95
N PRO A 172 22.39 29.51 8.04
CA PRO A 172 21.64 28.49 8.78
C PRO A 172 20.73 29.09 9.86
N ALA A 173 19.48 28.60 9.92
CA ALA A 173 18.57 28.88 11.04
C ALA A 173 18.72 27.81 12.15
N PRO A 174 18.49 28.18 13.44
CA PRO A 174 18.88 27.36 14.58
C PRO A 174 17.86 26.26 14.92
N GLY A 175 18.37 25.22 15.59
CA GLY A 175 17.60 24.03 15.98
C GLY A 175 16.47 24.28 16.96
N HIS A 176 15.42 23.47 16.83
CA HIS A 176 14.38 23.29 17.83
C HIS A 176 14.28 21.81 18.20
N GLY A 177 14.53 21.55 19.49
CA GLY A 177 14.38 20.24 20.10
C GLY A 177 12.92 19.92 20.45
N GLY A 178 12.68 18.63 20.69
CA GLY A 178 11.59 18.10 21.50
C GLY A 178 10.19 18.48 21.04
N SER A 179 9.68 17.85 19.98
CA SER A 179 8.26 17.90 19.67
C SER A 179 7.49 17.03 20.67
N GLY A 180 7.01 17.64 21.74
CA GLY A 180 5.88 17.14 22.52
C GLY A 180 4.60 17.38 21.71
N CYS A 181 3.88 16.31 21.38
CA CYS A 181 2.65 16.40 20.60
C CYS A 181 1.58 17.17 21.39
N ALA A 182 1.00 18.20 20.77
CA ALA A 182 0.05 19.12 21.39
C ALA A 182 -1.41 18.60 21.34
N CYS A 183 -1.65 17.34 21.69
CA CYS A 183 -2.98 16.84 22.01
C CYS A 183 -3.01 16.50 23.50
N GLY A 184 -3.82 17.21 24.29
CA GLY A 184 -3.86 17.13 25.75
C GLY A 184 -4.39 15.82 26.35
N THR A 185 -3.95 14.67 25.84
CA THR A 185 -4.18 13.35 26.43
C THR A 185 -3.05 13.03 27.39
N VAL A 186 -3.39 12.90 28.67
CA VAL A 186 -2.56 12.20 29.66
C VAL A 186 -2.53 10.73 29.25
N ASP A 187 -1.36 10.21 28.89
CA ASP A 187 -1.20 8.79 28.60
C ASP A 187 -1.60 7.97 29.84
N PRO A 188 -2.56 7.04 29.70
CA PRO A 188 -2.86 6.10 30.78
C PRO A 188 -1.61 5.28 31.11
N PRO A 189 -1.44 4.80 32.37
CA PRO A 189 -0.28 4.00 32.73
C PRO A 189 -0.25 2.71 31.91
N GLY A 190 0.74 2.59 31.01
CA GLY A 190 0.88 1.45 30.11
C GLY A 190 1.65 1.81 28.85
N HIS A 191 1.80 0.84 27.96
CA HIS A 191 2.27 1.09 26.60
C HIS A 191 1.07 1.45 25.71
N PRO A 192 1.23 2.30 24.68
CA PRO A 192 0.17 2.59 23.71
C PRO A 192 -0.42 1.30 23.12
N GLU A 193 -1.76 1.25 22.99
CA GLU A 193 -2.48 0.12 22.41
C GLU A 193 -2.90 0.45 20.97
N LEU A 194 -2.61 -0.45 20.04
CA LEU A 194 -3.04 -0.41 18.65
C LEU A 194 -3.99 -1.59 18.38
N ASP A 195 -5.28 -1.31 18.33
CA ASP A 195 -6.28 -2.29 17.90
C ASP A 195 -6.28 -2.39 16.38
N VAL A 196 -5.79 -3.51 15.84
CA VAL A 196 -5.67 -3.70 14.39
C VAL A 196 -6.95 -4.22 13.77
N ARG A 197 -7.93 -4.66 14.58
CA ARG A 197 -9.21 -5.20 14.11
C ARG A 197 -10.06 -4.10 13.45
N VAL A 198 -9.95 -2.88 13.96
CA VAL A 198 -10.64 -1.70 13.42
C VAL A 198 -9.93 -1.08 12.21
N ILE A 199 -8.71 -1.54 11.91
CA ILE A 199 -7.92 -1.03 10.78
C ILE A 199 -8.27 -1.83 9.52
N PRO A 200 -8.67 -1.16 8.42
CA PRO A 200 -8.92 -1.81 7.14
C PRO A 200 -7.72 -2.67 6.71
N HIS A 201 -8.00 -3.89 6.26
CA HIS A 201 -6.96 -4.88 5.90
C HIS A 201 -5.89 -4.30 4.96
N ALA A 202 -6.30 -3.51 3.97
CA ALA A 202 -5.42 -2.90 2.96
C ALA A 202 -4.31 -2.01 3.54
N ILE A 203 -4.53 -1.36 4.69
CA ILE A 203 -3.54 -0.46 5.32
C ILE A 203 -2.97 -1.03 6.63
N ARG A 204 -3.62 -2.05 7.19
CA ARG A 204 -3.32 -2.64 8.50
C ARG A 204 -1.84 -2.96 8.67
N HIS A 205 -1.22 -3.59 7.66
CA HIS A 205 0.18 -3.96 7.68
C HIS A 205 1.09 -2.73 7.82
N ALA A 206 0.94 -1.75 6.91
CA ALA A 206 1.74 -0.52 6.93
C ALA A 206 1.54 0.25 8.24
N THR A 207 0.31 0.33 8.76
CA THR A 207 0.03 0.99 10.04
C THR A 207 0.74 0.30 11.21
N ILE A 208 0.70 -1.04 11.27
CA ILE A 208 1.40 -1.80 12.32
C ILE A 208 2.90 -1.54 12.28
N PHE A 209 3.52 -1.61 11.11
CA PHE A 209 4.96 -1.46 10.98
C PHE A 209 5.43 -0.02 11.20
N GLY A 210 4.67 0.98 10.71
CA GLY A 210 4.95 2.38 11.02
C GLY A 210 4.87 2.67 12.53
N ALA A 211 3.87 2.10 13.21
CA ALA A 211 3.74 2.21 14.66
C ALA A 211 4.92 1.55 15.41
N LEU A 212 5.34 0.35 14.98
CA LEU A 212 6.52 -0.33 15.55
C LEU A 212 7.81 0.45 15.29
N ASP A 213 7.99 1.02 14.10
CA ASP A 213 9.17 1.80 13.76
C ASP A 213 9.33 3.05 14.63
N ALA A 214 8.21 3.65 15.03
CA ALA A 214 8.18 4.80 15.95
C ALA A 214 8.45 4.45 17.43
N VAL A 215 8.52 3.16 17.81
CA VAL A 215 8.80 2.77 19.20
C VAL A 215 10.27 3.05 19.54
N ALA A 216 10.48 3.99 20.46
CA ALA A 216 11.80 4.35 20.98
C ALA A 216 12.43 3.21 21.82
N PRO A 217 13.76 3.08 21.88
CA PRO A 217 14.44 2.11 22.74
C PRO A 217 13.97 2.20 24.21
N GLY A 218 13.69 1.06 24.83
CA GLY A 218 13.15 0.98 26.19
C GLY A 218 11.64 1.26 26.31
N SER A 219 10.98 1.69 25.23
CA SER A 219 9.51 1.86 25.17
C SER A 219 8.83 0.62 24.56
N GLY A 220 7.50 0.63 24.52
CA GLY A 220 6.74 -0.51 24.00
C GLY A 220 5.42 -0.11 23.35
N LEU A 221 4.83 -1.07 22.64
CA LEU A 221 3.54 -0.99 21.94
C LEU A 221 2.77 -2.29 22.16
N GLU A 222 1.47 -2.19 22.43
CA GLU A 222 0.56 -3.34 22.51
C GLU A 222 -0.29 -3.42 21.25
N ILE A 223 -0.42 -4.61 20.67
CA ILE A 223 -1.24 -4.87 19.49
C ILE A 223 -2.38 -5.81 19.86
N VAL A 224 -3.61 -5.44 19.49
CA VAL A 224 -4.81 -6.28 19.64
C VAL A 224 -5.29 -6.77 18.28
N ALA A 225 -5.36 -8.09 18.11
CA ALA A 225 -5.74 -8.75 16.85
C ALA A 225 -6.89 -9.76 17.06
N ASP A 226 -7.63 -10.03 15.97
CA ASP A 226 -8.74 -10.98 15.89
C ASP A 226 -8.28 -12.45 15.71
N HIS A 227 -6.97 -12.68 15.55
CA HIS A 227 -6.34 -13.98 15.45
C HIS A 227 -4.89 -13.92 15.93
N ASP A 228 -4.27 -15.09 16.14
CA ASP A 228 -2.88 -15.20 16.57
C ASP A 228 -1.93 -14.60 15.49
N PRO A 229 -1.19 -13.51 15.79
CA PRO A 229 -0.42 -12.77 14.80
C PRO A 229 0.94 -13.42 14.49
N VAL A 230 1.06 -14.75 14.51
CA VAL A 230 2.32 -15.48 14.24
C VAL A 230 3.05 -14.97 12.99
N PRO A 231 2.40 -14.75 11.83
CA PRO A 231 3.11 -14.26 10.64
C PRO A 231 3.72 -12.87 10.83
N LEU A 232 3.03 -11.99 11.57
CA LEU A 232 3.54 -10.65 11.91
C LEU A 232 4.77 -10.77 12.83
N LEU A 233 4.73 -11.65 13.83
CA LEU A 233 5.87 -11.84 14.74
C LEU A 233 7.11 -12.31 13.98
N ASP A 234 6.94 -13.27 13.09
CA ASP A 234 8.04 -13.77 12.26
C ASP A 234 8.59 -12.67 11.35
N GLN A 235 7.71 -11.83 10.80
CA GLN A 235 8.13 -10.72 9.93
C GLN A 235 8.86 -9.62 10.69
N VAL A 236 8.41 -9.24 11.89
CA VAL A 236 9.13 -8.30 12.77
C VAL A 236 10.53 -8.84 13.12
N GLN A 237 10.63 -10.14 13.42
CA GLN A 237 11.90 -10.79 13.71
C GLN A 237 12.83 -10.84 12.50
N ARG A 238 12.31 -11.01 11.28
CA ARG A 238 13.11 -10.95 10.05
C ARG A 238 13.59 -9.53 9.74
N ARG A 239 12.69 -8.54 9.83
CA ARG A 239 12.96 -7.14 9.45
C ARG A 239 13.90 -6.44 10.45
N THR A 240 13.73 -6.70 11.75
CA THR A 240 14.52 -6.10 12.81
C THR A 240 14.98 -7.14 13.84
N PRO A 241 15.93 -8.02 13.49
CA PRO A 241 16.31 -9.14 14.34
C PRO A 241 16.71 -8.71 15.75
N GLY A 242 15.97 -9.18 16.75
CA GLY A 242 16.29 -8.93 18.16
C GLY A 242 16.02 -7.51 18.66
N ARG A 243 15.47 -6.61 17.84
CA ARG A 243 15.09 -5.24 18.26
C ARG A 243 13.98 -5.26 19.30
N PHE A 244 13.02 -6.17 19.17
CA PHE A 244 11.86 -6.24 20.07
C PHE A 244 11.87 -7.50 20.94
N GLY A 245 11.61 -7.34 22.22
CA GLY A 245 11.09 -8.41 23.08
C GLY A 245 9.58 -8.51 22.91
N VAL A 246 9.07 -9.72 22.68
CA VAL A 246 7.64 -9.96 22.41
C VAL A 246 7.04 -10.82 23.52
N THR A 247 5.95 -10.35 24.12
CA THR A 247 5.22 -11.06 25.18
C THR A 247 3.75 -11.12 24.84
N TYR A 248 3.15 -12.32 24.91
CA TYR A 248 1.71 -12.45 24.81
C TYR A 248 1.06 -12.08 26.14
N LEU A 249 0.13 -11.14 26.10
CA LEU A 249 -0.70 -10.74 27.24
C LEU A 249 -2.00 -11.54 27.27
N GLU A 250 -2.53 -11.88 26.11
CA GLU A 250 -3.71 -12.72 25.93
C GLU A 250 -3.58 -13.56 24.65
N ARG A 251 -4.04 -14.81 24.69
CA ARG A 251 -4.02 -15.76 23.55
C ARG A 251 -5.41 -16.34 23.28
N GLY A 252 -6.37 -15.47 22.98
CA GLY A 252 -7.70 -15.88 22.54
C GLY A 252 -8.54 -16.59 23.61
N PRO A 253 -9.72 -17.10 23.22
CA PRO A 253 -10.15 -17.40 21.85
C PRO A 253 -10.76 -16.22 21.07
N VAL A 254 -11.04 -15.10 21.73
CA VAL A 254 -11.69 -13.92 21.10
C VAL A 254 -10.65 -12.88 20.69
N ASP A 255 -9.74 -12.53 21.60
CA ASP A 255 -8.74 -11.48 21.38
C ASP A 255 -7.32 -12.00 21.61
N PHE A 256 -6.41 -11.59 20.72
CA PHE A 256 -4.98 -11.82 20.86
C PHE A 256 -4.31 -10.49 21.18
N ARG A 257 -3.69 -10.40 22.36
CA ARG A 257 -2.99 -9.21 22.82
C ARG A 257 -1.50 -9.51 22.91
N VAL A 258 -0.70 -8.79 22.14
CA VAL A 258 0.76 -8.97 22.10
C VAL A 258 1.46 -7.65 22.40
N ARG A 259 2.40 -7.69 23.33
CA ARG A 259 3.24 -6.55 23.70
C ARG A 259 4.62 -6.67 23.04
N PHE A 260 5.05 -5.60 22.42
CA PHE A 260 6.40 -5.39 21.90
C PHE A 260 7.13 -4.39 22.79
N ILE A 261 8.34 -4.72 23.24
CA ILE A 261 9.24 -3.81 23.95
C ILE A 261 10.51 -3.64 23.12
N ALA A 262 10.83 -2.41 22.70
CA ALA A 262 12.09 -2.13 22.04
C ALA A 262 13.23 -2.28 23.04
N ARG A 263 14.24 -3.08 22.72
CA ARG A 263 15.43 -3.20 23.55
C ARG A 263 16.21 -1.87 23.55
N ALA A 264 16.80 -1.56 24.72
CA ALA A 264 17.68 -0.41 24.90
C ALA A 264 19.03 -0.63 24.22
#